data_AF-Q7WSC3-F1
#
_entry.id   AF-Q7WSC3-F1
#
_cell.length_a   1.000
_cell.length_b   1.000
_cell.length_c   1.000
_cell.angle_alpha   90.00
_cell.angle_beta   90.00
_cell.angle_gamma   90.00
#
_symmetry.space_group_name_H-M   'P 1'
#
loop_
_entity.id
_entity.type
_entity.pdbx_description
1 polymer ?
#
loop_
_entity_poly.entity_id
_entity_poly.type
_entity_poly.pdbx_seq_one_letter_code
_entity_poly.pdbx_strand_id
1 'polypeptide(L)'
;AMDKVGKDGVITVEESKTFDTTISYVEGMQFDRGYLSPYFSTNKENMSVSFDDAYILICEKKISTIKELLPVLEKVLNTNKPLLIIAEDIEGEALAALVLNSVRGALKVCAIKAPGFGDRRKAMLEDI
;
A
#
# COMPACT_ATOMS: atom_id res chain seq x y z
N ALA A 1 -12.31 1.57 23.81
CA ALA A 1 -11.50 1.18 22.64
C ALA A 1 -10.25 0.41 23.08
N MET A 2 -9.31 1.03 23.83
CA MET A 2 -8.05 0.40 24.28
C MET A 2 -8.21 -0.95 24.99
N ASP A 3 -9.19 -1.10 25.88
CA ASP A 3 -9.38 -2.35 26.67
C ASP A 3 -9.71 -3.60 25.82
N LYS A 4 -10.10 -3.42 24.55
CA LYS A 4 -10.50 -4.52 23.66
C LYS A 4 -9.54 -4.80 22.51
N VAL A 5 -8.68 -3.86 22.11
CA VAL A 5 -7.69 -4.08 21.02
C VAL A 5 -6.35 -4.59 21.57
N GLY A 6 -6.12 -4.50 22.89
CA GLY A 6 -4.83 -4.80 23.51
C GLY A 6 -3.85 -3.63 23.40
N LYS A 7 -2.72 -3.69 24.10
CA LYS A 7 -1.73 -2.60 24.15
C LYS A 7 -1.09 -2.25 22.79
N ASP A 8 -1.08 -3.20 21.86
CA ASP A 8 -0.46 -3.07 20.53
C ASP A 8 -1.51 -2.91 19.41
N GLY A 9 -2.77 -2.69 19.77
CA GLY A 9 -3.88 -2.57 18.83
C GLY A 9 -3.88 -1.24 18.08
N VAL A 10 -4.06 -1.32 16.76
CA VAL A 10 -4.16 -0.13 15.90
C VAL A 10 -5.58 0.44 15.95
N ILE A 11 -5.68 1.74 16.17
CA ILE A 11 -6.95 2.47 16.17
C ILE A 11 -6.91 3.48 15.03
N THR A 12 -7.77 3.27 14.04
CA THR A 12 -8.01 4.22 12.96
C THR A 12 -9.32 4.95 13.22
N VAL A 13 -9.35 6.26 12.97
CA VAL A 13 -10.56 7.08 13.08
C VAL A 13 -10.98 7.49 11.67
N GLU A 14 -12.19 7.14 11.28
CA GLU A 14 -12.80 7.52 10.01
C GLU A 14 -13.97 8.49 10.27
N GLU A 15 -14.16 9.47 9.39
CA GLU A 15 -15.29 10.39 9.47
C GLU A 15 -16.58 9.70 9.02
N SER A 16 -17.54 9.58 9.94
CA SER A 16 -18.86 9.02 9.65
C SER A 16 -19.83 10.11 9.16
N LYS A 17 -20.73 9.76 8.24
CA LYS A 17 -21.82 10.64 7.77
C LYS A 17 -23.02 10.69 8.74
N THR A 18 -22.98 9.92 9.82
CA THR A 18 -24.03 9.79 10.83
C THR A 18 -23.65 10.53 12.11
N PHE A 19 -24.67 10.97 12.87
CA PHE A 19 -24.44 11.65 14.16
C PHE A 19 -23.96 10.71 15.27
N ASP A 20 -24.16 9.41 15.11
CA ASP A 20 -23.80 8.40 16.10
C ASP A 20 -22.34 7.95 15.96
N THR A 21 -21.63 7.83 17.09
CA THR A 21 -20.29 7.25 17.13
C THR A 21 -20.37 5.73 17.05
N THR A 22 -19.99 5.15 15.92
CA THR A 22 -19.91 3.69 15.72
C THR A 22 -18.49 3.18 15.91
N ILE A 23 -18.33 2.07 16.63
CA ILE A 23 -17.06 1.35 16.77
C ILE A 23 -17.18 0.03 16.00
N SER A 24 -16.43 -0.14 14.93
CA SER A 24 -16.31 -1.38 14.17
C SER A 24 -14.93 -1.99 14.36
N TYR A 25 -14.88 -3.32 14.48
CA TYR A 25 -13.65 -4.10 14.51
C TYR A 25 -13.48 -4.77 13.16
N VAL A 26 -12.32 -4.61 12.55
CA VAL A 26 -11.96 -5.26 11.29
C VAL A 26 -10.61 -5.93 11.47
N GLU A 27 -10.42 -7.05 10.79
CA GLU A 27 -9.10 -7.65 10.65
C GLU A 27 -8.25 -6.75 9.77
N GLY A 28 -7.02 -6.50 10.19
CA GLY A 28 -6.10 -5.62 9.49
C GLY A 28 -4.69 -5.76 10.04
N MET A 29 -3.74 -5.24 9.29
CA MET A 29 -2.32 -5.28 9.64
C MET A 29 -1.71 -3.89 9.52
N GLN A 30 -0.84 -3.53 10.46
CA GLN A 30 0.03 -2.35 10.37
C GLN A 30 1.48 -2.78 10.53
N PHE A 31 2.36 -2.17 9.74
CA PHE A 31 3.79 -2.31 9.87
C PHE A 31 4.49 -0.97 9.59
N ASP A 32 5.70 -0.80 10.15
CA ASP A 32 6.45 0.47 10.07
C ASP A 32 7.21 0.61 8.73
N ARG A 33 6.44 0.84 7.64
CA ARG A 33 6.96 1.13 6.30
C ARG A 33 6.16 2.24 5.63
N GLY A 34 6.87 3.26 5.14
CA GLY A 34 6.31 4.33 4.32
C GLY A 34 6.42 4.03 2.83
N TYR A 35 5.74 4.85 2.02
CA TYR A 35 5.86 4.84 0.56
C TYR A 35 7.25 5.26 0.10
N LEU A 36 7.68 4.69 -1.03
CA LEU A 36 9.02 4.91 -1.59
C LEU A 36 9.19 6.30 -2.21
N SER A 37 8.09 6.98 -2.55
CA SER A 37 8.14 8.30 -3.17
C SER A 37 6.96 9.18 -2.71
N PRO A 38 7.19 10.45 -2.34
CA PRO A 38 6.12 11.38 -1.96
C PRO A 38 5.11 11.65 -3.09
N TYR A 39 5.49 11.36 -4.34
CA TYR A 39 4.61 11.48 -5.50
C TYR A 39 3.51 10.41 -5.56
N PHE A 40 3.51 9.43 -4.64
CA PHE A 40 2.38 8.53 -4.45
C PHE A 40 1.27 9.11 -3.56
N SER A 41 1.51 10.23 -2.87
CA SER A 41 0.51 10.87 -2.00
C SER A 41 -0.79 11.17 -2.76
N THR A 42 -1.91 10.67 -2.23
CA THR A 42 -3.25 10.99 -2.74
C THR A 42 -3.81 12.22 -2.06
N ASN A 43 -3.41 12.48 -0.80
CA ASN A 43 -3.70 13.70 -0.08
C ASN A 43 -2.42 14.54 0.10
N LYS A 44 -2.41 15.72 -0.51
CA LYS A 44 -1.25 16.64 -0.51
C LYS A 44 -1.09 17.43 0.79
N GLU A 45 -2.13 17.51 1.61
CA GLU A 45 -2.10 18.30 2.85
C GLU A 45 -1.38 17.53 3.97
N ASN A 46 -1.79 16.28 4.18
CA ASN A 46 -1.23 15.41 5.21
C ASN A 46 -0.18 14.43 4.68
N MET A 47 0.13 14.49 3.37
CA MET A 47 1.08 13.58 2.71
C MET A 47 0.75 12.11 2.97
N SER A 48 -0.52 11.74 2.84
CA SER A 48 -0.99 10.37 3.02
C SER A 48 -1.41 9.73 1.71
N VAL A 49 -1.41 8.39 1.71
CA VAL A 49 -1.97 7.56 0.66
C VAL A 49 -3.12 6.80 1.28
N SER A 50 -4.32 7.01 0.74
CA SER A 50 -5.50 6.20 1.05
C SER A 50 -6.09 5.67 -0.24
N PHE A 51 -6.41 4.38 -0.24
CA PHE A 51 -7.03 3.68 -1.36
C PHE A 51 -8.22 2.85 -0.89
N ASP A 52 -9.33 2.98 -1.61
CA ASP A 52 -10.51 2.13 -1.44
C ASP A 52 -10.46 0.98 -2.46
N ASP A 53 -10.84 -0.24 -2.02
CA ASP A 53 -10.91 -1.45 -2.87
C ASP A 53 -9.65 -1.72 -3.71
N ALA A 54 -8.47 -1.51 -3.14
CA ALA A 54 -7.19 -1.69 -3.82
C ALA A 54 -6.81 -3.16 -4.02
N TYR A 55 -6.12 -3.44 -5.12
CA TYR A 55 -5.33 -4.66 -5.23
C TYR A 55 -4.03 -4.52 -4.47
N ILE A 56 -3.54 -5.65 -3.92
CA ILE A 56 -2.24 -5.73 -3.27
C ILE A 56 -1.39 -6.72 -4.07
N LEU A 57 -0.25 -6.26 -4.59
CA LEU A 57 0.77 -7.10 -5.21
C LEU A 57 1.92 -7.29 -4.23
N ILE A 58 2.19 -8.55 -3.90
CA ILE A 58 3.28 -8.94 -3.00
C ILE A 58 4.38 -9.60 -3.83
N CYS A 59 5.61 -9.12 -3.68
CA CYS A 59 6.79 -9.67 -4.36
C CYS A 59 7.94 -9.86 -3.37
N GLU A 60 8.46 -11.07 -3.25
CA GLU A 60 9.60 -11.34 -2.36
C GLU A 60 10.91 -10.70 -2.87
N LYS A 61 10.98 -10.45 -4.18
CA LYS A 61 12.19 -10.00 -4.88
C LYS A 61 12.21 -8.49 -5.05
N LYS A 62 13.43 -7.97 -5.24
CA LYS A 62 13.67 -6.61 -5.72
C LYS A 62 13.15 -6.41 -7.15
N ILE A 63 12.50 -5.28 -7.40
CA ILE A 63 11.95 -4.88 -8.70
C ILE A 63 12.70 -3.65 -9.20
N SER A 64 13.52 -3.82 -10.24
CA SER A 64 14.31 -2.74 -10.83
C SER A 64 13.83 -2.33 -12.23
N THR A 65 13.11 -3.21 -12.93
CA THR A 65 12.57 -2.97 -14.27
C THR A 65 11.05 -3.04 -14.31
N ILE A 66 10.44 -2.17 -15.10
CA ILE A 66 8.98 -2.11 -15.27
C ILE A 66 8.43 -3.34 -16.02
N LYS A 67 9.27 -4.03 -16.79
CA LYS A 67 8.87 -5.18 -17.62
C LYS A 67 8.27 -6.32 -16.80
N GLU A 68 8.78 -6.54 -15.59
CA GLU A 68 8.29 -7.56 -14.66
C GLU A 68 6.88 -7.24 -14.14
N LEU A 69 6.52 -5.95 -14.10
CA LEU A 69 5.22 -5.48 -13.63
C LEU A 69 4.17 -5.37 -14.74
N LEU A 70 4.58 -5.29 -16.01
CA LEU A 70 3.66 -5.07 -17.14
C LEU A 70 2.45 -6.03 -17.14
N PRO A 71 2.61 -7.36 -16.98
CA PRO A 71 1.48 -8.28 -17.04
C PRO A 71 0.43 -8.04 -15.93
N VAL A 72 0.88 -7.53 -14.77
CA VAL A 72 0.00 -7.21 -13.64
C VAL A 72 -0.63 -5.84 -13.84
N LEU A 73 0.18 -4.83 -14.23
CA LEU A 73 -0.30 -3.47 -14.45
C LEU A 73 -1.37 -3.41 -15.54
N GLU A 74 -1.21 -4.15 -16.63
CA GLU A 74 -2.22 -4.23 -17.71
C GLU A 74 -3.57 -4.76 -17.19
N LYS A 75 -3.54 -5.79 -16.33
CA LYS A 75 -4.75 -6.35 -15.73
C LYS A 75 -5.41 -5.38 -14.77
N VAL A 76 -4.63 -4.71 -13.92
CA VAL A 76 -5.14 -3.74 -12.95
C VAL A 76 -5.72 -2.52 -13.66
N LEU A 77 -5.06 -2.00 -14.70
CA LEU A 77 -5.54 -0.87 -15.50
C LEU A 77 -6.97 -1.09 -16.01
N ASN A 78 -7.29 -2.29 -16.48
CA ASN A 78 -8.62 -2.63 -16.97
C ASN A 78 -9.71 -2.61 -15.89
N THR A 79 -9.33 -2.73 -14.62
CA THR A 79 -10.27 -2.70 -13.48
C THR A 79 -10.50 -1.30 -12.92
N ASN A 80 -9.65 -0.33 -13.29
CA ASN A 80 -9.65 1.03 -12.74
C ASN A 80 -9.56 1.09 -11.19
N LYS A 81 -9.05 0.03 -10.56
CA LYS A 81 -8.83 -0.06 -9.12
C LYS A 81 -7.40 0.37 -8.74
N PRO A 82 -7.18 0.93 -7.53
CA PRO A 82 -5.83 1.23 -7.06
C PRO A 82 -4.98 -0.02 -6.86
N LEU A 83 -3.66 0.15 -6.85
CA LEU A 83 -2.69 -0.91 -6.61
C LEU A 83 -1.68 -0.51 -5.54
N LEU A 84 -1.56 -1.32 -4.49
CA LEU A 84 -0.45 -1.28 -3.55
C LEU A 84 0.57 -2.35 -3.94
N ILE A 85 1.83 -1.96 -4.12
CA ILE A 85 2.94 -2.90 -4.40
C ILE A 85 3.82 -2.99 -3.16
N ILE A 86 4.00 -4.20 -2.65
CA ILE A 86 4.88 -4.53 -1.54
C ILE A 86 5.99 -5.42 -2.08
N ALA A 87 7.23 -4.93 -2.08
CA ALA A 87 8.38 -5.72 -2.54
C ALA A 87 9.60 -5.57 -1.63
N GLU A 88 10.60 -6.46 -1.74
CA GLU A 88 11.88 -6.26 -1.05
C GLU A 88 12.42 -4.84 -1.25
N ASP A 89 12.43 -4.40 -2.51
CA ASP A 89 12.73 -3.03 -2.89
C ASP A 89 12.13 -2.75 -4.29
N ILE A 90 11.75 -1.50 -4.55
CA ILE A 90 11.39 -1.05 -5.90
C ILE A 90 12.27 0.15 -6.22
N GLU A 91 13.10 0.03 -7.26
CA GLU A 91 14.09 1.06 -7.58
C GLU A 91 14.24 1.32 -9.08
N GLY A 92 15.13 2.26 -9.41
CA GLY A 92 15.58 2.48 -10.77
C GLY A 92 14.46 2.84 -11.74
N GLU A 93 14.46 2.16 -12.88
CA GLU A 93 13.47 2.38 -13.95
C GLU A 93 12.05 2.07 -13.49
N ALA A 94 11.86 0.98 -12.73
CA ALA A 94 10.55 0.59 -12.24
C ALA A 94 9.91 1.68 -11.37
N LEU A 95 10.66 2.18 -10.37
CA LEU A 95 10.16 3.24 -9.48
C LEU A 95 9.85 4.52 -10.26
N ALA A 96 10.75 4.95 -11.14
CA ALA A 96 10.56 6.15 -11.95
C ALA A 96 9.30 6.04 -12.85
N ALA A 97 9.09 4.89 -13.48
CA ALA A 97 7.92 4.63 -14.31
C ALA A 97 6.62 4.64 -13.49
N LEU A 98 6.59 3.99 -12.32
CA LEU A 98 5.43 3.99 -11.44
C LEU A 98 5.07 5.40 -10.96
N VAL A 99 6.07 6.18 -10.53
CA VAL A 99 5.89 7.57 -10.11
C VAL A 99 5.35 8.42 -11.25
N LEU A 100 5.91 8.31 -12.45
CA LEU A 100 5.46 9.09 -13.61
C LEU A 100 4.00 8.78 -13.96
N ASN A 101 3.60 7.51 -13.89
CA ASN A 101 2.21 7.12 -14.16
C ASN A 101 1.25 7.54 -13.04
N SER A 102 1.70 7.52 -11.78
CA SER A 102 0.96 8.06 -10.63
C SER A 102 0.68 9.55 -10.80
N VAL A 103 1.71 10.35 -11.08
CA VAL A 103 1.60 11.82 -11.24
C VAL A 103 0.70 12.18 -12.43
N ARG A 104 0.72 11.39 -13.50
CA ARG A 104 -0.17 11.58 -14.67
C ARG A 104 -1.61 11.14 -14.42
N GLY A 105 -1.89 10.49 -13.29
CA GLY A 105 -3.21 9.93 -12.96
C GLY A 105 -3.60 8.72 -13.81
N ALA A 106 -2.66 8.16 -14.58
CA ALA A 106 -2.90 6.98 -15.42
C ALA A 106 -3.00 5.70 -14.57
N LEU A 107 -2.28 5.66 -13.45
CA LEU A 107 -2.28 4.57 -12.48
C LEU A 107 -2.43 5.11 -11.07
N LYS A 108 -3.45 4.67 -10.35
CA LYS A 108 -3.54 4.90 -8.89
C LYS A 108 -2.68 3.84 -8.21
N VAL A 109 -1.41 4.13 -7.98
CA VAL A 109 -0.44 3.16 -7.46
C VAL A 109 0.38 3.73 -6.32
N CYS A 110 0.71 2.88 -5.34
CA CYS A 110 1.68 3.17 -4.30
C CYS A 110 2.63 1.99 -4.15
N ALA A 111 3.91 2.27 -3.95
CA ALA A 111 4.93 1.26 -3.78
C ALA A 111 5.63 1.42 -2.42
N ILE A 112 5.72 0.33 -1.65
CA ILE A 112 6.34 0.27 -0.34
C ILE A 112 7.40 -0.84 -0.29
N LYS A 113 8.37 -0.71 0.61
CA LYS A 113 9.27 -1.81 0.97
C LYS A 113 8.55 -2.78 1.89
N ALA A 114 8.80 -4.06 1.68
CA ALA A 114 8.37 -5.12 2.55
C ALA A 114 8.92 -4.92 3.98
N PRO A 115 8.15 -5.27 5.02
CA PRO A 115 8.63 -5.24 6.39
C PRO A 115 9.61 -6.38 6.68
N GLY A 116 10.51 -6.18 7.65
CA GLY A 116 11.49 -7.20 8.03
C GLY A 116 12.65 -7.40 7.04
N PHE A 117 13.45 -8.44 7.29
CA PHE A 117 14.63 -8.83 6.49
C PHE A 117 14.78 -10.35 6.47
N GLY A 118 15.42 -10.90 5.42
CA GLY A 118 15.69 -12.35 5.31
C GLY A 118 14.43 -13.20 5.44
N ASP A 119 14.52 -14.32 6.18
CA ASP A 119 13.39 -15.24 6.37
C ASP A 119 12.22 -14.60 7.12
N ARG A 120 12.49 -13.64 8.02
CA ARG A 120 11.42 -12.89 8.71
C ARG A 120 10.58 -12.07 7.73
N ARG A 121 11.20 -11.51 6.68
CA ARG A 121 10.45 -10.81 5.63
C ARG A 121 9.52 -11.77 4.89
N LYS A 122 9.98 -12.99 4.57
CA LYS A 122 9.15 -13.98 3.87
C LYS A 122 7.93 -14.36 4.70
N ALA A 123 8.13 -14.70 5.96
CA ALA A 123 7.03 -15.01 6.88
C ALA A 123 6.04 -13.84 6.99
N MET A 124 6.53 -12.61 7.12
CA MET A 124 5.64 -11.43 7.17
C MET A 124 4.90 -11.17 5.86
N LEU A 125 5.48 -11.51 4.70
CA LEU A 125 4.80 -11.36 3.41
C LEU A 125 3.79 -12.48 3.15
N GLU A 126 3.97 -13.66 3.76
CA GLU A 126 2.98 -14.74 3.75
C GLU A 126 1.78 -14.46 4.66
N ASP A 127 1.99 -13.69 5.73
CA ASP A 127 0.92 -13.27 6.65
C ASP A 127 0.02 -12.16 6.08
N ILE A 128 0.47 -11.43 5.04
CA ILE A 128 -0.27 -10.32 4.37
C ILE A 128 -1.13 -10.88 3.23
#